data_AF-A0A923YG66-F1
#
_entry.id   AF-A0A923YG66-F1
#
_cell.length_a   1.000
_cell.length_b   1.000
_cell.length_c   1.000
_cell.angle_alpha   90.00
_cell.angle_beta   90.00
_cell.angle_gamma   90.00
#
_symmetry.space_group_name_H-M   'P 1'
#
loop_
_entity.id
_entity.type
_entity.pdbx_description
1 polymer ?
#
loop_
_entity_poly.entity_id
_entity_poly.type
_entity_poly.pdbx_seq_one_letter_code
_entity_poly.pdbx_strand_id
1 'polypeptide(L)'
;MFDNLKYITIPEWLSLKWFQWNTIKTFHWENPLLLYTIALIPALYFLRWLFHFRFRQKLQIALYSNDVKSKGIIQLLRLIPFTTAGLALAFFIIALARPQKENITKKQWSEGIDILMVLDISESMKLKDMQPDRLESSKEVMAQFIDKRPFDRFGLIIFAGDAYTYCPLTADHKMLKKMLANTNTSMIKNQGTAIGVAIGVGINRLIQSPSKSKVMLLITDGENTSGVLDPSVAAKLAYEKNIKIYSFSVGKEGSVAFGKNSQGQTLFAYSQPDDKTLKEIASITGGRFYKVSSQKIFSSFLQELDSLEKSDITTWSGSGYEDLYRIYLYWGVIFFLLWNAIRFTFLNNYLED
;
A
#
# COMPACT_ATOMS: atom_id res chain seq x y z
N MET A 1 -7.05 22.49 35.67
CA MET A 1 -7.23 21.15 36.27
C MET A 1 -8.61 20.66 35.91
N PHE A 2 -8.85 20.22 34.67
CA PHE A 2 -9.97 19.36 34.21
C PHE A 2 -9.90 19.34 32.67
N ASP A 3 -9.07 18.46 32.10
CA ASP A 3 -9.09 18.14 30.66
C ASP A 3 -8.38 16.80 30.43
N ASN A 4 -8.88 15.75 31.10
CA ASN A 4 -8.36 14.38 30.95
C ASN A 4 -9.49 13.35 31.01
N LEU A 5 -10.65 13.65 30.41
CA LEU A 5 -11.63 12.62 30.10
C LEU A 5 -11.28 12.01 28.75
N LYS A 6 -10.32 11.07 28.79
CA LYS A 6 -10.12 10.07 27.74
C LYS A 6 -11.47 9.45 27.44
N TYR A 7 -11.92 9.58 26.20
CA TYR A 7 -13.01 8.78 25.64
C TYR A 7 -12.75 7.31 26.02
N ILE A 8 -13.61 6.74 26.86
CA ILE A 8 -13.64 5.31 27.10
C ILE A 8 -14.07 4.70 25.77
N THR A 9 -13.10 4.26 24.97
CA THR A 9 -13.38 3.52 23.75
C THR A 9 -13.99 2.18 24.17
N ILE A 10 -15.30 2.07 24.04
CA ILE A 10 -16.00 0.79 24.21
C ILE A 10 -15.32 -0.20 23.28
N PRO A 11 -14.87 -1.38 23.77
CA PRO A 11 -14.17 -2.32 22.93
C PRO A 11 -15.10 -2.79 21.80
N GLU A 12 -14.55 -2.89 20.59
CA GLU A 12 -15.33 -3.06 19.35
C GLU A 12 -16.27 -4.27 19.36
N TRP A 13 -15.90 -5.34 20.07
CA TRP A 13 -16.70 -6.56 20.24
C TRP A 13 -18.01 -6.35 21.04
N LEU A 14 -18.09 -5.29 21.85
CA LEU A 14 -19.30 -4.94 22.63
C LEU A 14 -20.32 -4.14 21.78
N SER A 15 -19.99 -3.81 20.53
CA SER A 15 -20.88 -3.04 19.67
C SER A 15 -22.15 -3.83 19.30
N LEU A 16 -23.32 -3.18 19.38
CA LEU A 16 -24.59 -3.77 18.93
C LEU A 16 -24.64 -4.05 17.41
N LYS A 17 -23.68 -3.51 16.64
CA LYS A 17 -23.57 -3.74 15.19
C LYS A 17 -23.39 -5.21 14.83
N TRP A 18 -22.80 -6.03 15.71
CA TRP A 18 -22.59 -7.46 15.49
C TRP A 18 -23.87 -8.30 15.48
N PHE A 19 -24.97 -7.74 15.98
CA PHE A 19 -26.29 -8.39 16.00
C PHE A 19 -27.24 -7.86 14.93
N GLN A 20 -26.81 -6.85 14.16
CA GLN A 20 -27.63 -6.30 13.08
C GLN A 20 -27.72 -7.31 11.94
N TRP A 21 -28.93 -7.45 11.39
CA TRP A 21 -29.22 -8.35 10.27
C TRP A 21 -28.32 -8.11 9.06
N ASN A 22 -27.99 -6.84 8.78
CA ASN A 22 -27.10 -6.47 7.69
C ASN A 22 -25.68 -7.01 7.89
N THR A 23 -25.17 -7.02 9.12
CA THR A 23 -23.84 -7.54 9.45
C THR A 23 -23.80 -9.06 9.31
N ILE A 24 -24.82 -9.75 9.85
CA ILE A 24 -24.89 -11.22 9.82
C ILE A 24 -24.98 -11.75 8.38
N LYS A 25 -25.69 -11.05 7.49
CA LYS A 25 -25.76 -11.40 6.06
C LYS A 25 -24.43 -11.32 5.32
N THR A 26 -23.49 -10.51 5.81
CA THR A 26 -22.16 -10.36 5.18
C THR A 26 -21.17 -11.44 5.62
N PHE A 27 -21.54 -12.34 6.52
CA PHE A 27 -20.64 -13.40 6.97
C PHE A 27 -20.61 -14.58 6.01
N HIS A 28 -19.39 -15.03 5.75
CA HIS A 28 -19.13 -16.39 5.29
C HIS A 28 -18.99 -17.30 6.51
N TRP A 29 -19.62 -18.47 6.46
CA TRP A 29 -19.57 -19.46 7.54
C TRP A 29 -18.71 -20.62 7.10
N GLU A 30 -17.65 -20.93 7.83
CA GLU A 30 -16.81 -22.10 7.55
C GLU A 30 -17.61 -23.40 7.75
N ASN A 31 -18.42 -23.45 8.82
CA ASN A 31 -19.19 -24.63 9.20
C ASN A 31 -20.70 -24.31 9.29
N PRO A 32 -21.40 -24.10 8.16
CA PRO A 32 -22.81 -23.71 8.16
C PRO A 32 -23.73 -24.80 8.75
N LEU A 33 -23.33 -26.07 8.68
CA LEU A 33 -24.09 -27.19 9.23
C LEU A 33 -24.33 -27.07 10.74
N LEU A 34 -23.40 -26.45 11.46
CA LEU A 34 -23.53 -26.25 12.91
C LEU A 34 -24.67 -25.29 13.27
N LEU A 35 -25.05 -24.36 12.39
CA LEU A 35 -26.15 -23.43 12.67
C LEU A 35 -27.50 -24.15 12.80
N TYR A 36 -27.70 -25.27 12.11
CA TYR A 36 -28.93 -26.06 12.26
C TYR A 36 -29.08 -26.66 13.66
N THR A 37 -27.98 -26.86 14.39
CA THR A 37 -28.02 -27.36 15.78
C THR A 37 -28.64 -26.36 16.76
N ILE A 38 -28.72 -25.08 16.41
CA ILE A 38 -29.45 -24.08 17.22
C ILE A 38 -30.94 -24.43 17.32
N ALA A 39 -31.53 -25.02 16.26
CA ALA A 39 -32.92 -25.48 16.28
C ALA A 39 -33.14 -26.68 17.22
N LEU A 40 -32.07 -27.36 17.64
CA LEU A 40 -32.13 -28.45 18.60
C LEU A 40 -32.32 -27.93 20.05
N ILE A 41 -31.96 -26.68 20.34
CA ILE A 41 -32.15 -26.06 21.66
C ILE A 41 -33.63 -26.07 22.09
N PRO A 42 -34.59 -25.52 21.32
CA PRO A 42 -36.00 -25.59 21.69
C PRO A 42 -36.54 -27.02 21.72
N ALA A 43 -36.01 -27.92 20.88
CA ALA A 43 -36.37 -29.34 20.91
C ALA A 43 -35.94 -30.01 22.22
N LEU A 44 -34.75 -29.70 22.75
CA LEU A 44 -34.29 -30.18 24.06
C LEU A 44 -35.16 -29.63 25.20
N TYR A 45 -35.54 -28.36 25.15
CA TYR A 45 -36.46 -27.78 26.13
C TYR A 45 -37.84 -28.43 26.07
N PHE A 46 -38.35 -28.70 24.86
CA PHE A 46 -39.62 -29.40 24.65
C PHE A 46 -39.56 -30.85 25.16
N LEU A 47 -38.46 -31.56 24.88
CA LEU A 47 -38.25 -32.92 25.37
C LEU A 47 -38.18 -32.94 26.90
N ARG A 48 -37.40 -32.03 27.52
CA ARG A 48 -37.36 -31.86 28.98
C ARG A 48 -38.77 -31.60 29.52
N TRP A 49 -39.54 -30.70 28.89
CA TRP A 49 -40.92 -30.43 29.31
C TRP A 49 -41.82 -31.66 29.20
N LEU A 50 -41.73 -32.44 28.12
CA LEU A 50 -42.50 -33.68 27.92
C LEU A 50 -42.15 -34.75 28.97
N PHE A 51 -40.86 -34.97 29.22
CA PHE A 51 -40.40 -35.86 30.30
C PHE A 51 -40.88 -35.36 31.66
N HIS A 52 -40.78 -34.06 31.91
CA HIS A 52 -41.23 -33.46 33.15
C HIS A 52 -42.75 -33.59 33.32
N PHE A 53 -43.55 -33.50 32.25
CA PHE A 53 -45.00 -33.70 32.30
C PHE A 53 -45.36 -35.17 32.58
N ARG A 54 -44.60 -36.11 32.01
CA ARG A 54 -44.90 -37.55 32.08
C ARG A 54 -44.40 -38.24 33.35
N PHE A 55 -43.36 -37.71 34.00
CA PHE A 55 -42.68 -38.34 35.14
C PHE A 55 -42.72 -37.52 36.45
N ARG A 56 -43.60 -36.50 36.59
CA ARG A 56 -43.77 -35.81 37.88
C ARG A 56 -44.21 -36.80 38.97
N GLN A 57 -43.34 -37.10 39.92
CA GLN A 57 -43.78 -37.55 41.24
C GLN A 57 -44.45 -36.36 41.92
N LYS A 58 -45.78 -36.36 42.00
CA LYS A 58 -46.51 -35.34 42.75
C LYS A 58 -46.24 -35.57 44.24
N LEU A 59 -45.33 -34.81 44.84
CA LEU A 59 -45.32 -34.68 46.30
C LEU A 59 -46.61 -33.98 46.72
N GLN A 60 -47.51 -34.72 47.34
CA GLN A 60 -48.71 -34.17 47.94
C GLN A 60 -48.32 -33.42 49.20
N ILE A 61 -48.24 -32.10 49.12
CA ILE A 61 -48.08 -31.23 50.28
C ILE A 61 -49.47 -30.66 50.57
N ALA A 62 -50.01 -30.95 51.76
CA ALA A 62 -51.27 -30.38 52.22
C ALA A 62 -51.04 -28.89 52.56
N LEU A 63 -51.36 -28.00 51.61
CA LEU A 63 -51.33 -26.56 51.82
C LEU A 63 -52.74 -26.03 52.08
N TYR A 64 -52.88 -25.18 53.10
CA TYR A 64 -54.12 -24.45 53.39
C TYR A 64 -54.48 -23.54 52.21
N SER A 65 -55.72 -23.61 51.76
CA SER A 65 -56.16 -23.23 50.41
C SER A 65 -56.22 -21.72 50.10
N ASN A 66 -55.80 -20.82 50.99
CA ASN A 66 -56.03 -19.38 50.83
C ASN A 66 -54.81 -18.47 50.63
N ASP A 67 -53.58 -18.98 50.58
CA ASP A 67 -52.38 -18.11 50.46
C ASP A 67 -51.64 -18.15 49.11
N VAL A 68 -52.11 -18.89 48.11
CA VAL A 68 -51.44 -18.93 46.81
C VAL A 68 -52.00 -17.88 45.86
N LYS A 69 -51.71 -16.60 46.12
CA LYS A 69 -51.77 -15.58 45.06
C LYS A 69 -50.63 -15.84 44.08
N SER A 70 -50.93 -16.56 43.01
CA SER A 70 -50.07 -16.70 41.84
C SER A 70 -49.81 -15.32 41.23
N LYS A 71 -48.75 -14.63 41.68
CA LYS A 71 -48.24 -13.44 41.00
C LYS A 71 -47.58 -13.90 39.70
N GLY A 72 -48.27 -13.77 38.57
CA GLY A 72 -47.79 -14.20 37.24
C GLY A 72 -46.39 -13.67 36.86
N ILE A 73 -45.97 -12.54 37.43
CA ILE A 73 -44.61 -11.99 37.28
C ILE A 73 -43.54 -12.93 37.85
N ILE A 74 -43.79 -13.57 39.00
CA ILE A 74 -42.83 -14.50 39.62
C ILE A 74 -42.68 -15.77 38.77
N GLN A 75 -43.74 -16.18 38.05
CA GLN A 75 -43.67 -17.30 37.11
C GLN A 75 -42.86 -16.94 35.87
N LEU A 76 -42.97 -15.71 35.36
CA LEU A 76 -42.16 -15.23 34.23
C LEU A 76 -40.67 -15.12 34.60
N LEU A 77 -40.37 -14.67 35.82
CA LEU A 77 -39.02 -14.59 36.36
C LEU A 77 -38.31 -15.97 36.43
N ARG A 78 -39.08 -17.07 36.55
CA ARG A 78 -38.55 -18.45 36.52
C ARG A 78 -38.10 -18.91 35.13
N LEU A 79 -38.46 -18.20 34.05
CA LEU A 79 -37.98 -18.51 32.70
C LEU A 79 -36.62 -17.87 32.40
N ILE A 80 -36.15 -16.95 33.25
CA ILE A 80 -34.87 -16.24 33.06
C ILE A 80 -33.67 -17.20 33.07
N PRO A 81 -33.52 -18.14 34.04
CA PRO A 81 -32.39 -19.07 34.02
C PRO A 81 -32.37 -19.97 32.78
N PHE A 82 -33.54 -20.40 32.28
CA PHE A 82 -33.62 -21.24 31.09
C PHE A 82 -33.29 -20.46 29.81
N THR A 83 -33.85 -19.26 29.65
CA THR A 83 -33.59 -18.42 28.46
C THR A 83 -32.13 -17.98 28.39
N THR A 84 -31.52 -17.62 29.52
CA THR A 84 -30.09 -17.26 29.60
C THR A 84 -29.16 -18.43 29.27
N ALA A 85 -29.47 -19.65 29.72
CA ALA A 85 -28.73 -20.85 29.32
C ALA A 85 -28.85 -21.14 27.81
N GLY A 86 -30.06 -21.04 27.26
CA GLY A 86 -30.31 -21.21 25.83
C GLY A 86 -29.55 -20.19 24.97
N LEU A 87 -29.50 -18.92 25.41
CA LEU A 87 -28.72 -17.87 24.75
C LEU A 87 -27.22 -18.15 24.80
N ALA A 88 -26.68 -18.58 25.95
CA ALA A 88 -25.27 -18.95 26.07
C ALA A 88 -24.89 -20.06 25.08
N LEU A 89 -25.71 -21.11 25.01
CA LEU A 89 -25.51 -22.24 24.11
C LEU A 89 -25.59 -21.80 22.63
N ALA A 90 -26.57 -20.96 22.27
CA ALA A 90 -26.68 -20.42 20.92
C ALA A 90 -25.44 -19.62 20.50
N PHE A 91 -24.89 -18.77 21.38
CA PHE A 91 -23.68 -18.01 21.10
C PHE A 91 -22.43 -18.88 20.96
N PHE A 92 -22.30 -19.96 21.73
CA PHE A 92 -21.22 -20.93 21.53
C PHE A 92 -21.33 -21.65 20.19
N ILE A 93 -22.53 -22.05 19.78
CA ILE A 93 -22.75 -22.67 18.46
C ILE A 93 -22.39 -21.70 17.34
N ILE A 94 -22.79 -20.42 17.45
CA ILE A 94 -22.43 -19.38 16.47
C ILE A 94 -20.90 -19.19 16.42
N ALA A 95 -20.22 -19.17 17.57
CA ALA A 95 -18.76 -19.09 17.61
C ALA A 95 -18.10 -20.31 16.93
N LEU A 96 -18.61 -21.53 17.17
CA LEU A 96 -18.11 -22.76 16.54
C LEU A 96 -18.39 -22.83 15.04
N ALA A 97 -19.50 -22.24 14.58
CA ALA A 97 -19.80 -22.09 13.16
C ALA A 97 -18.80 -21.16 12.43
N ARG A 98 -17.96 -20.45 13.21
CA ARG A 98 -16.82 -19.65 12.77
C ARG A 98 -17.23 -18.62 11.71
N PRO A 99 -17.95 -17.55 12.10
CA PRO A 99 -18.31 -16.47 11.20
C PRO A 99 -17.05 -15.76 10.74
N GLN A 100 -16.92 -15.61 9.44
CA GLN A 100 -15.81 -14.96 8.78
C GLN A 100 -16.32 -13.80 7.97
N LYS A 101 -15.56 -12.71 7.94
CA LYS A 101 -15.80 -11.61 7.02
C LYS A 101 -14.69 -11.61 5.99
N GLU A 102 -15.06 -11.49 4.72
CA GLU A 102 -14.08 -11.29 3.68
C GLU A 102 -13.36 -9.95 3.93
N ASN A 103 -12.10 -10.05 4.31
CA ASN A 103 -11.22 -8.91 4.40
C ASN A 103 -10.59 -8.76 3.02
N ILE A 104 -11.20 -7.89 2.22
CA ILE A 104 -10.56 -7.37 1.01
C ILE A 104 -9.43 -6.47 1.51
N THR A 105 -8.31 -7.08 1.87
CA THR A 105 -7.07 -6.35 2.03
C THR A 105 -6.78 -5.73 0.69
N LYS A 106 -7.09 -4.43 0.52
CA LYS A 106 -6.60 -3.62 -0.59
C LYS A 106 -5.09 -3.51 -0.45
N LYS A 107 -4.34 -4.56 -0.78
CA LYS A 107 -2.96 -4.39 -1.17
C LYS A 107 -3.01 -3.81 -2.58
N GLN A 108 -2.92 -2.49 -2.63
CA GLN A 108 -2.67 -1.75 -3.86
C GLN A 108 -1.28 -2.14 -4.35
N TRP A 109 -1.18 -3.24 -5.08
CA TRP A 109 -0.04 -3.48 -5.94
C TRP A 109 -0.28 -2.64 -7.19
N SER A 110 0.28 -1.43 -7.19
CA SER A 110 0.54 -0.71 -8.43
C SER A 110 1.56 -1.56 -9.18
N GLU A 111 1.25 -2.00 -10.41
CA GLU A 111 2.33 -2.44 -11.30
C GLU A 111 3.28 -1.25 -11.44
N GLY A 112 4.46 -1.36 -10.82
CA GLY A 112 5.50 -0.36 -10.95
C GLY A 112 5.91 -0.21 -12.42
N ILE A 113 6.26 0.99 -12.81
CA ILE A 113 6.71 1.26 -14.17
C ILE A 113 8.22 1.05 -14.26
N ASP A 114 8.70 0.88 -15.49
CA ASP A 114 10.14 0.77 -15.73
C ASP A 114 10.71 2.12 -16.14
N ILE A 115 11.61 2.63 -15.31
CA ILE A 115 12.23 3.95 -15.48
C ILE A 115 13.72 3.76 -15.73
N LEU A 116 14.16 4.18 -16.90
CA LEU A 116 15.57 4.20 -17.25
C LEU A 116 16.13 5.60 -17.11
N MET A 117 17.03 5.80 -16.16
CA MET A 117 17.73 7.07 -16.00
C MET A 117 18.95 7.10 -16.91
N VAL A 118 19.03 8.11 -17.76
CA VAL A 118 20.11 8.31 -18.73
C VAL A 118 20.84 9.59 -18.34
N LEU A 119 21.97 9.42 -17.67
CA LEU A 119 22.72 10.50 -17.03
C LEU A 119 23.97 10.84 -17.82
N ASP A 120 24.09 12.11 -18.19
CA ASP A 120 25.29 12.68 -18.77
C ASP A 120 26.39 12.80 -17.69
N ILE A 121 27.58 12.32 -18.01
CA ILE A 121 28.78 12.38 -17.17
C ILE A 121 29.96 13.05 -17.89
N SER A 122 29.68 13.83 -18.93
CA SER A 122 30.68 14.64 -19.62
C SER A 122 31.28 15.73 -18.71
N GLU A 123 32.39 16.32 -19.13
CA GLU A 123 33.11 17.34 -18.35
C GLU A 123 32.26 18.58 -18.05
N SER A 124 31.31 18.94 -18.91
CA SER A 124 30.41 20.08 -18.69
C SER A 124 29.48 19.88 -17.49
N MET A 125 29.24 18.63 -17.07
CA MET A 125 28.49 18.31 -15.86
C MET A 125 29.26 18.61 -14.56
N LYS A 126 30.54 19.01 -14.62
CA LYS A 126 31.31 19.52 -13.47
C LYS A 126 31.12 21.02 -13.19
N LEU A 127 30.38 21.72 -14.05
CA LEU A 127 30.12 23.15 -13.87
C LEU A 127 29.34 23.41 -12.57
N LYS A 128 29.67 24.52 -11.89
CA LYS A 128 29.18 24.85 -10.54
C LYS A 128 28.03 25.87 -10.52
N ASP A 129 27.24 25.93 -11.58
CA ASP A 129 26.00 26.71 -11.62
C ASP A 129 24.85 26.06 -10.83
N MET A 130 24.99 24.78 -10.52
CA MET A 130 24.23 24.06 -9.50
C MET A 130 25.19 23.59 -8.39
N GLN A 131 24.73 23.57 -7.15
CA GLN A 131 25.55 23.16 -6.02
C GLN A 131 25.40 21.66 -5.74
N PRO A 132 26.49 20.92 -5.48
CA PRO A 132 27.90 21.36 -5.56
C PRO A 132 28.45 21.47 -7.01
N ASP A 133 27.92 20.65 -7.91
CA ASP A 133 28.04 20.75 -9.38
C ASP A 133 26.79 20.11 -10.04
N ARG A 134 26.65 20.20 -11.37
CA ARG A 134 25.49 19.65 -12.09
C ARG A 134 25.33 18.14 -11.90
N LEU A 135 26.42 17.37 -11.94
CA LEU A 135 26.40 15.91 -11.82
C LEU A 135 25.95 15.47 -10.42
N GLU A 136 26.59 15.98 -9.38
CA GLU A 136 26.27 15.65 -7.99
C GLU A 136 24.86 16.11 -7.61
N SER A 137 24.45 17.29 -8.06
CA SER A 137 23.08 17.77 -7.85
C SER A 137 22.04 16.86 -8.54
N SER A 138 22.35 16.37 -9.75
CA SER A 138 21.51 15.41 -10.46
C SER A 138 21.43 14.07 -9.73
N LYS A 139 22.56 13.55 -9.25
CA LYS A 139 22.63 12.30 -8.45
C LYS A 139 21.77 12.38 -7.20
N GLU A 140 21.83 13.49 -6.46
CA GLU A 140 21.03 13.70 -5.25
C GLU A 140 19.53 13.71 -5.56
N VAL A 141 19.11 14.43 -6.60
CA VAL A 141 17.69 14.52 -6.98
C VAL A 141 17.16 13.18 -7.49
N MET A 142 17.95 12.47 -8.30
CA MET A 142 17.62 11.13 -8.75
C MET A 142 17.50 10.14 -7.59
N ALA A 143 18.40 10.20 -6.60
CA ALA A 143 18.31 9.38 -5.40
C ALA A 143 17.02 9.65 -4.61
N GLN A 144 16.63 10.93 -4.45
CA GLN A 144 15.36 11.30 -3.83
C GLN A 144 14.15 10.83 -4.63
N PHE A 145 14.24 10.80 -5.96
CA PHE A 145 13.18 10.31 -6.82
C PHE A 145 12.97 8.79 -6.68
N ILE A 146 14.06 8.02 -6.61
CA ILE A 146 14.01 6.58 -6.34
C ILE A 146 13.33 6.32 -4.98
N ASP A 147 13.68 7.09 -3.95
CA ASP A 147 13.12 6.92 -2.60
C ASP A 147 11.60 7.16 -2.51
N LYS A 148 11.05 7.97 -3.42
CA LYS A 148 9.61 8.24 -3.49
C LYS A 148 8.83 7.13 -4.22
N ARG A 149 9.50 6.19 -4.88
CA ARG A 149 8.90 5.20 -5.78
C ARG A 149 9.29 3.77 -5.40
N PRO A 150 8.82 3.25 -4.25
CA PRO A 150 9.26 1.96 -3.71
C PRO A 150 8.88 0.74 -4.56
N PHE A 151 7.95 0.89 -5.51
CA PHE A 151 7.44 -0.22 -6.33
C PHE A 151 7.95 -0.22 -7.78
N ASP A 152 8.60 0.86 -8.21
CA ASP A 152 9.10 0.99 -9.58
C ASP A 152 10.46 0.31 -9.75
N ARG A 153 10.72 -0.14 -10.98
CA ARG A 153 12.05 -0.65 -11.35
C ARG A 153 12.82 0.44 -12.04
N PHE A 154 14.06 0.59 -11.64
CA PHE A 154 14.94 1.62 -12.15
C PHE A 154 16.18 1.01 -12.78
N GLY A 155 16.67 1.62 -13.85
CA GLY A 155 17.98 1.33 -14.41
C GLY A 155 18.78 2.62 -14.59
N LEU A 156 20.08 2.49 -14.79
CA LEU A 156 21.00 3.61 -14.96
C LEU A 156 21.89 3.39 -16.19
N ILE A 157 21.81 4.32 -17.12
CA ILE A 157 22.75 4.49 -18.22
C ILE A 157 23.59 5.73 -17.90
N ILE A 158 24.88 5.62 -18.13
CA ILE A 158 25.81 6.75 -18.09
C ILE A 158 26.33 6.98 -19.51
N PHE A 159 26.49 8.23 -19.90
CA PHE A 159 27.01 8.58 -21.21
C PHE A 159 27.86 9.84 -21.21
N ALA A 160 28.77 9.89 -22.17
CA ALA A 160 29.57 11.05 -22.58
C ALA A 160 29.82 10.88 -24.09
N GLY A 161 31.06 10.71 -24.54
CA GLY A 161 31.35 10.39 -25.95
C GLY A 161 30.85 9.00 -26.38
N ASP A 162 30.72 8.08 -25.43
CA ASP A 162 30.08 6.77 -25.58
C ASP A 162 28.91 6.64 -24.58
N ALA A 163 28.12 5.57 -24.67
CA ALA A 163 27.05 5.27 -23.72
C ALA A 163 27.07 3.80 -23.28
N TYR A 164 26.87 3.55 -21.99
CA TYR A 164 26.87 2.20 -21.42
C TYR A 164 25.76 2.01 -20.38
N THR A 165 25.18 0.79 -20.32
CA THR A 165 24.30 0.41 -19.22
C THR A 165 25.13 0.15 -17.98
N TYR A 166 25.08 1.05 -17.01
CA TYR A 166 25.81 0.91 -15.75
C TYR A 166 25.05 0.05 -14.75
N CYS A 167 23.73 0.25 -14.62
CA CYS A 167 22.85 -0.60 -13.83
C CYS A 167 21.67 -1.10 -14.68
N PRO A 168 21.46 -2.42 -14.81
CA PRO A 168 20.24 -2.95 -15.41
C PRO A 168 18.99 -2.57 -14.60
N LEU A 169 17.82 -2.61 -15.23
CA LEU A 169 16.53 -2.46 -14.55
C LEU A 169 16.42 -3.41 -13.35
N THR A 170 16.23 -2.84 -12.16
CA THR A 170 16.18 -3.56 -10.89
C THR A 170 15.18 -2.91 -9.92
N ALA A 171 14.63 -3.72 -9.01
CA ALA A 171 13.88 -3.25 -7.85
C ALA A 171 14.78 -3.02 -6.62
N ASP A 172 16.07 -3.39 -6.69
CA ASP A 172 17.04 -3.12 -5.61
C ASP A 172 17.49 -1.65 -5.67
N HIS A 173 16.70 -0.79 -5.04
CA HIS A 173 16.98 0.64 -4.95
C HIS A 173 18.24 0.94 -4.16
N LYS A 174 18.62 0.10 -3.19
CA LYS A 174 19.81 0.31 -2.37
C LYS A 174 21.07 0.12 -3.20
N MET A 175 21.13 -0.94 -4.01
CA MET A 175 22.21 -1.17 -4.96
C MET A 175 22.28 -0.05 -5.98
N LEU A 176 21.16 0.30 -6.61
CA LEU A 176 21.11 1.35 -7.61
C LEU A 176 21.59 2.70 -7.08
N LYS A 177 21.13 3.13 -5.89
CA LYS A 177 21.59 4.38 -5.27
C LYS A 177 23.08 4.37 -4.98
N LYS A 178 23.65 3.22 -4.57
CA LYS A 178 25.10 3.09 -4.37
C LYS A 178 25.86 3.21 -5.69
N MET A 179 25.35 2.61 -6.77
CA MET A 179 25.96 2.74 -8.10
C MET A 179 25.89 4.20 -8.56
N LEU A 180 24.72 4.83 -8.50
CA LEU A 180 24.51 6.23 -8.82
C LEU A 180 25.46 7.15 -8.04
N ALA A 181 25.61 6.94 -6.74
CA ALA A 181 26.54 7.71 -5.89
C ALA A 181 28.01 7.57 -6.32
N ASN A 182 28.40 6.42 -6.86
CA ASN A 182 29.77 6.18 -7.32
C ASN A 182 30.04 6.69 -8.75
N THR A 183 29.00 7.08 -9.49
CA THR A 183 29.13 7.63 -10.84
C THR A 183 29.99 8.90 -10.83
N ASN A 184 30.95 8.95 -11.75
CA ASN A 184 31.84 10.08 -11.94
C ASN A 184 32.25 10.20 -13.42
N THR A 185 32.77 11.37 -13.79
CA THR A 185 33.16 11.72 -15.17
C THR A 185 34.31 10.89 -15.74
N SER A 186 35.16 10.25 -14.91
CA SER A 186 36.29 9.46 -15.41
C SER A 186 35.90 8.03 -15.82
N MET A 187 34.64 7.64 -15.63
CA MET A 187 34.13 6.33 -16.06
C MET A 187 34.11 6.16 -17.57
N ILE A 188 33.98 7.24 -18.34
CA ILE A 188 34.02 7.23 -19.81
C ILE A 188 35.21 8.05 -20.28
N LYS A 189 36.13 7.42 -21.01
CA LYS A 189 37.35 8.07 -21.52
C LYS A 189 37.06 8.98 -22.72
N ASN A 190 36.15 8.54 -23.60
CA ASN A 190 35.77 9.29 -24.79
C ASN A 190 34.96 10.51 -24.39
N GLN A 191 35.52 11.69 -24.66
CA GLN A 191 34.90 12.97 -24.37
C GLN A 191 33.82 13.33 -25.40
N GLY A 192 32.98 14.30 -25.05
CA GLY A 192 31.82 14.72 -25.83
C GLY A 192 30.52 14.17 -25.26
N THR A 193 29.46 14.28 -26.04
CA THR A 193 28.09 14.00 -25.61
C THR A 193 27.33 13.33 -26.75
N ALA A 194 27.11 12.02 -26.63
CA ALA A 194 26.45 11.17 -27.63
C ALA A 194 25.02 10.82 -27.22
N ILE A 195 24.12 11.81 -27.30
CA ILE A 195 22.72 11.69 -26.83
C ILE A 195 21.97 10.61 -27.59
N GLY A 196 22.07 10.60 -28.93
CA GLY A 196 21.36 9.62 -29.75
C GLY A 196 21.80 8.18 -29.46
N VAL A 197 23.10 7.97 -29.24
CA VAL A 197 23.64 6.65 -28.85
C VAL A 197 23.12 6.24 -27.47
N ALA A 198 23.09 7.15 -26.51
CA ALA A 198 22.55 6.89 -25.17
C ALA A 198 21.08 6.50 -25.19
N ILE A 199 20.26 7.19 -25.99
CA ILE A 199 18.86 6.83 -26.22
C ILE A 199 18.78 5.44 -26.86
N GLY A 200 19.60 5.13 -27.86
CA GLY A 200 19.65 3.82 -28.51
C GLY A 200 19.95 2.67 -27.54
N VAL A 201 20.95 2.84 -26.67
CA VAL A 201 21.26 1.88 -25.60
C VAL A 201 20.05 1.72 -24.66
N GLY A 202 19.38 2.82 -24.33
CA GLY A 202 18.21 2.80 -23.47
C GLY A 202 17.00 2.09 -24.08
N ILE A 203 16.75 2.29 -25.37
CA ILE A 203 15.72 1.59 -26.13
C ILE A 203 15.97 0.09 -26.06
N ASN A 204 17.20 -0.36 -26.34
CA ASN A 204 17.56 -1.78 -26.29
C ASN A 204 17.31 -2.40 -24.90
N ARG A 205 17.54 -1.63 -23.83
CA ARG A 205 17.28 -2.10 -22.46
C ARG A 205 15.78 -2.17 -22.13
N LEU A 206 15.00 -1.18 -22.56
CA LEU A 206 13.57 -1.09 -22.26
C LEU A 206 12.72 -2.03 -23.14
N ILE A 207 13.12 -2.33 -24.37
CA ILE A 207 12.40 -3.30 -25.23
C ILE A 207 12.33 -4.67 -24.55
N GLN A 208 13.39 -5.09 -23.86
CA GLN A 208 13.45 -6.38 -23.16
C GLN A 208 12.54 -6.44 -21.91
N SER A 209 12.01 -5.30 -21.45
CA SER A 209 11.12 -5.27 -20.29
C SER A 209 9.69 -5.71 -20.64
N PRO A 210 9.06 -6.54 -19.79
CA PRO A 210 7.64 -6.88 -19.90
C PRO A 210 6.69 -5.77 -19.40
N SER A 211 7.19 -4.67 -18.82
CA SER A 211 6.34 -3.62 -18.27
C SER A 211 5.58 -2.87 -19.36
N LYS A 212 4.32 -2.53 -19.07
CA LYS A 212 3.43 -1.79 -19.98
C LYS A 212 3.82 -0.32 -20.14
N SER A 213 4.34 0.30 -19.07
CA SER A 213 4.83 1.68 -19.10
C SER A 213 6.35 1.71 -19.02
N LYS A 214 6.97 2.35 -20.02
CA LYS A 214 8.41 2.44 -20.21
C LYS A 214 8.79 3.90 -20.36
N VAL A 215 9.58 4.39 -19.42
CA VAL A 215 9.95 5.79 -19.33
C VAL A 215 11.47 5.91 -19.33
N MET A 216 11.98 6.89 -20.06
CA MET A 216 13.39 7.27 -20.06
C MET A 216 13.54 8.70 -19.53
N LEU A 217 14.40 8.90 -18.55
CA LEU A 217 14.75 10.22 -18.01
C LEU A 217 16.13 10.60 -18.55
N LEU A 218 16.16 11.46 -19.55
CA LEU A 218 17.39 11.98 -20.14
C LEU A 218 17.82 13.25 -19.39
N ILE A 219 19.00 13.23 -18.79
CA ILE A 219 19.52 14.32 -17.95
C ILE A 219 20.87 14.73 -18.52
N THR A 220 20.95 15.94 -19.08
CA THR A 220 22.12 16.46 -19.80
C THR A 220 22.03 17.97 -19.88
N ASP A 221 23.12 18.64 -20.23
CA ASP A 221 23.08 20.04 -20.66
C ASP A 221 22.79 20.20 -22.16
N GLY A 222 22.60 19.10 -22.90
CA GLY A 222 21.94 19.09 -24.21
C GLY A 222 22.86 19.25 -25.42
N GLU A 223 24.13 19.62 -25.24
CA GLU A 223 25.04 19.82 -26.37
C GLU A 223 25.46 18.47 -26.99
N ASN A 224 24.76 17.99 -28.02
CA ASN A 224 25.17 16.77 -28.74
C ASN A 224 26.40 17.05 -29.62
N THR A 225 27.58 16.73 -29.11
CA THR A 225 28.88 17.02 -29.75
C THR A 225 29.50 15.79 -30.42
N SER A 226 28.95 14.60 -30.20
CA SER A 226 29.48 13.35 -30.72
C SER A 226 28.39 12.30 -30.98
N GLY A 227 28.81 11.14 -31.50
CA GLY A 227 27.94 10.01 -31.79
C GLY A 227 27.54 9.90 -33.27
N VAL A 228 27.36 8.66 -33.72
CA VAL A 228 26.97 8.32 -35.10
C VAL A 228 25.45 8.35 -35.33
N LEU A 229 24.67 8.42 -34.25
CA LEU A 229 23.22 8.38 -34.28
C LEU A 229 22.66 9.74 -33.88
N ASP A 230 21.87 10.32 -34.79
CA ASP A 230 21.18 11.58 -34.57
C ASP A 230 20.13 11.46 -33.43
N PRO A 231 20.06 12.41 -32.49
CA PRO A 231 19.12 12.35 -31.36
C PRO A 231 17.65 12.32 -31.78
N SER A 232 17.26 13.04 -32.84
CA SER A 232 15.87 13.06 -33.33
C SER A 232 15.49 11.72 -33.98
N VAL A 233 16.43 11.07 -34.67
CA VAL A 233 16.23 9.70 -35.18
C VAL A 233 16.05 8.71 -34.05
N ALA A 234 16.89 8.79 -33.01
CA ALA A 234 16.77 7.94 -31.82
C ALA A 234 15.43 8.15 -31.09
N ALA A 235 14.96 9.39 -30.99
CA ALA A 235 13.67 9.73 -30.40
C ALA A 235 12.49 9.11 -31.18
N LYS A 236 12.53 9.13 -32.52
CA LYS A 236 11.50 8.48 -33.35
C LYS A 236 11.47 6.97 -33.11
N LEU A 237 12.63 6.34 -33.00
CA LEU A 237 12.71 4.91 -32.66
C LEU A 237 12.14 4.62 -31.27
N ALA A 238 12.39 5.48 -30.28
CA ALA A 238 11.80 5.35 -28.95
C ALA A 238 10.26 5.44 -28.99
N TYR A 239 9.72 6.38 -29.77
CA TYR A 239 8.28 6.53 -29.98
C TYR A 239 7.65 5.25 -30.58
N GLU A 240 8.26 4.68 -31.62
CA GLU A 240 7.79 3.42 -32.23
C GLU A 240 7.78 2.24 -31.26
N LYS A 241 8.60 2.30 -30.20
CA LYS A 241 8.69 1.29 -29.15
C LYS A 241 7.86 1.62 -27.92
N ASN A 242 6.98 2.62 -27.98
CA ASN A 242 6.15 3.11 -26.88
C ASN A 242 6.98 3.52 -25.64
N ILE A 243 8.15 4.11 -25.86
CA ILE A 243 9.01 4.64 -24.81
C ILE A 243 8.87 6.16 -24.78
N LYS A 244 8.42 6.70 -23.65
CA LYS A 244 8.36 8.16 -23.44
C LYS A 244 9.69 8.66 -22.91
N ILE A 245 10.22 9.74 -23.49
CA ILE A 245 11.45 10.38 -23.03
C ILE A 245 11.12 11.71 -22.37
N TYR A 246 11.47 11.84 -21.09
CA TYR A 246 11.47 13.11 -20.37
C TYR A 246 12.89 13.65 -20.33
N SER A 247 13.08 14.85 -20.85
CA SER A 247 14.40 15.47 -20.99
C SER A 247 14.57 16.61 -19.98
N PHE A 248 15.65 16.57 -19.22
CA PHE A 248 16.03 17.57 -18.23
C PHE A 248 17.29 18.27 -18.72
N SER A 249 17.15 19.53 -19.13
CA SER A 249 18.26 20.42 -19.44
C SER A 249 18.83 20.96 -18.13
N VAL A 250 20.04 20.55 -17.78
CA VAL A 250 20.70 20.94 -16.53
C VAL A 250 21.72 22.03 -16.82
N GLY A 251 21.49 23.20 -16.22
CA GLY A 251 22.46 24.30 -16.28
C GLY A 251 21.84 25.64 -16.63
N LYS A 252 22.66 26.67 -16.48
CA LYS A 252 22.36 28.06 -16.83
C LYS A 252 23.21 28.49 -18.01
N GLU A 253 22.61 29.30 -18.87
CA GLU A 253 23.32 29.94 -19.96
C GLU A 253 24.26 31.03 -19.41
N GLY A 254 25.49 31.08 -19.92
CA GLY A 254 26.48 32.10 -19.59
C GLY A 254 27.81 31.56 -19.07
N SER A 255 28.64 32.46 -18.55
CA SER A 255 29.96 32.12 -17.99
C SER A 255 29.84 31.49 -16.62
N VAL A 256 30.18 30.21 -16.51
CA VAL A 256 30.08 29.41 -15.29
C VAL A 256 31.46 28.98 -14.81
N ALA A 257 31.69 29.06 -13.51
CA ALA A 257 32.94 28.61 -12.91
C ALA A 257 33.03 27.08 -12.86
N PHE A 258 34.19 26.52 -13.22
CA PHE A 258 34.44 25.06 -13.17
C PHE A 258 35.64 24.66 -12.32
N GLY A 259 36.44 25.61 -11.83
CA GLY A 259 37.59 25.28 -10.99
C GLY A 259 38.48 26.48 -10.70
N LYS A 260 39.65 26.21 -10.11
CA LYS A 260 40.73 27.18 -9.94
C LYS A 260 41.99 26.64 -10.61
N ASN A 261 42.77 27.51 -11.25
CA ASN A 261 44.08 27.15 -11.77
C ASN A 261 45.11 27.02 -10.62
N SER A 262 46.34 26.60 -10.95
CA SER A 262 47.44 26.46 -9.98
C SER A 262 47.81 27.77 -9.27
N GLN A 263 47.35 28.92 -9.77
CA GLN A 263 47.55 30.25 -9.20
C GLN A 263 46.34 30.71 -8.35
N GLY A 264 45.32 29.85 -8.17
CA GLY A 264 44.12 30.14 -7.38
C GLY A 264 43.05 30.98 -8.07
N GLN A 265 43.22 31.33 -9.35
CA GLN A 265 42.25 32.08 -10.15
C GLN A 265 41.11 31.18 -10.61
N THR A 266 39.87 31.66 -10.46
CA THR A 266 38.68 30.94 -10.91
C THR A 266 38.64 30.86 -12.43
N LEU A 267 38.51 29.65 -12.96
CA LEU A 267 38.34 29.39 -14.39
C LEU A 267 36.86 29.38 -14.74
N PHE A 268 36.52 30.03 -15.85
CA PHE A 268 35.15 30.11 -16.37
C PHE A 268 35.07 29.38 -17.71
N ALA A 269 33.97 28.67 -17.93
CA ALA A 269 33.58 28.12 -19.22
C ALA A 269 32.24 28.75 -19.60
N TYR A 270 32.05 29.01 -20.90
CA TYR A 270 30.75 29.42 -21.41
C TYR A 270 29.90 28.16 -21.60
N SER A 271 28.71 28.15 -21.01
CA SER A 271 27.75 27.06 -21.17
C SER A 271 26.52 27.55 -21.93
N GLN A 272 26.13 26.81 -22.97
CA GLN A 272 24.93 27.10 -23.72
C GLN A 272 24.13 25.81 -23.94
N PRO A 273 23.25 25.45 -22.99
CA PRO A 273 22.45 24.25 -23.13
C PRO A 273 21.61 24.23 -24.41
N ASP A 274 21.65 23.13 -25.17
CA ASP A 274 20.81 22.96 -26.37
C ASP A 274 19.40 22.48 -25.98
N ASP A 275 18.63 23.43 -25.48
CA ASP A 275 17.23 23.23 -25.11
C ASP A 275 16.36 22.84 -26.33
N LYS A 276 16.78 23.16 -27.56
CA LYS A 276 15.99 22.91 -28.77
C LYS A 276 15.94 21.41 -29.07
N THR A 277 17.11 20.77 -29.10
CA THR A 277 17.22 19.33 -29.34
C THR A 277 16.49 18.52 -28.26
N LEU A 278 16.64 18.90 -26.99
CA LEU A 278 15.95 18.22 -25.89
C LEU A 278 14.43 18.37 -25.95
N LYS A 279 13.92 19.57 -26.29
CA LYS A 279 12.48 19.79 -26.52
C LYS A 279 11.94 18.93 -27.66
N GLU A 280 12.70 18.81 -28.75
CA GLU A 280 12.32 17.99 -29.89
C GLU A 280 12.20 16.51 -29.50
N ILE A 281 13.20 15.97 -28.81
CA ILE A 281 13.21 14.57 -28.31
C ILE A 281 11.98 14.27 -27.43
N ALA A 282 11.71 15.14 -26.45
CA ALA A 282 10.55 14.98 -25.57
C ALA A 282 9.23 15.08 -26.34
N SER A 283 9.13 16.02 -27.28
CA SER A 283 7.92 16.21 -28.08
C SER A 283 7.63 15.02 -29.00
N ILE A 284 8.65 14.44 -29.64
CA ILE A 284 8.48 13.27 -30.53
C ILE A 284 7.93 12.07 -29.75
N THR A 285 8.40 11.87 -28.52
CA THR A 285 8.05 10.69 -27.72
C THR A 285 6.82 10.87 -26.83
N GLY A 286 6.20 12.06 -26.85
CA GLY A 286 5.07 12.40 -25.99
C GLY A 286 5.43 12.60 -24.52
N GLY A 287 6.71 12.83 -24.22
CA GLY A 287 7.19 13.22 -22.89
C GLY A 287 7.16 14.74 -22.69
N ARG A 288 7.91 15.23 -21.69
CA ARG A 288 8.03 16.66 -21.38
C ARG A 288 9.48 17.09 -21.23
N PHE A 289 9.74 18.33 -21.63
CA PHE A 289 11.01 19.01 -21.44
C PHE A 289 10.98 19.85 -20.18
N TYR A 290 12.05 19.77 -19.40
CA TYR A 290 12.23 20.49 -18.16
C TYR A 290 13.57 21.24 -18.16
N LYS A 291 13.54 22.55 -17.93
CA LYS A 291 14.75 23.35 -17.74
C LYS A 291 15.08 23.46 -16.26
N VAL A 292 16.19 22.87 -15.85
CA VAL A 292 16.62 22.75 -14.47
C VAL A 292 17.74 23.75 -14.19
N SER A 293 17.38 24.85 -13.54
CA SER A 293 18.33 25.88 -13.10
C SER A 293 18.73 25.77 -11.62
N SER A 294 18.07 24.87 -10.88
CA SER A 294 18.38 24.57 -9.47
C SER A 294 17.84 23.20 -9.05
N GLN A 295 18.42 22.66 -7.99
CA GLN A 295 18.02 21.37 -7.42
C GLN A 295 16.54 21.33 -7.00
N LYS A 296 16.02 22.45 -6.46
CA LYS A 296 14.62 22.57 -6.04
C LYS A 296 13.66 22.40 -7.21
N ILE A 297 13.97 23.07 -8.32
CA ILE A 297 13.19 23.01 -9.55
C ILE A 297 13.23 21.58 -10.15
N PHE A 298 14.38 20.92 -10.10
CA PHE A 298 14.50 19.53 -10.54
C PHE A 298 13.56 18.62 -9.72
N SER A 299 13.62 18.72 -8.40
CA SER A 299 12.78 17.91 -7.50
C SER A 299 11.28 18.16 -7.68
N SER A 300 10.87 19.39 -8.01
CA SER A 300 9.46 19.68 -8.33
C SER A 300 9.01 19.05 -9.63
N PHE A 301 9.84 19.05 -10.67
CA PHE A 301 9.48 18.43 -11.96
C PHE A 301 9.39 16.91 -11.86
N LEU A 302 10.25 16.28 -11.07
CA LEU A 302 10.12 14.85 -10.80
C LEU A 302 8.86 14.49 -10.01
N GLN A 303 8.33 15.41 -9.19
CA GLN A 303 7.01 15.24 -8.56
C GLN A 303 5.85 15.42 -9.55
N GLU A 304 5.97 16.35 -10.49
CA GLU A 304 5.00 16.47 -11.58
C GLU A 304 4.95 15.19 -12.42
N LEU A 305 6.13 14.65 -12.77
CA LEU A 305 6.25 13.37 -13.46
C LEU A 305 5.58 12.22 -12.69
N ASP A 306 5.64 12.24 -11.36
CA ASP A 306 4.92 11.30 -10.49
C ASP A 306 3.42 11.31 -10.71
N SER A 307 2.82 12.48 -10.89
CA SER A 307 1.40 12.59 -11.18
C SER A 307 1.04 12.14 -12.60
N LEU A 308 1.95 12.30 -13.56
CA LEU A 308 1.70 12.01 -14.98
C LEU A 308 1.83 10.52 -15.32
N GLU A 309 2.72 9.80 -14.65
CA GLU A 309 3.01 8.39 -14.92
C GLU A 309 2.48 7.44 -13.84
N LYS A 310 1.55 7.92 -13.00
CA LYS A 310 0.88 7.07 -12.02
C LYS A 310 0.03 6.04 -12.75
N SER A 311 0.40 4.77 -12.65
CA SER A 311 -0.37 3.68 -13.22
C SER A 311 -1.56 3.35 -12.29
N ASP A 312 -2.79 3.59 -12.74
CA ASP A 312 -3.98 3.08 -12.06
C ASP A 312 -4.13 1.59 -12.38
N ILE A 313 -3.25 0.76 -11.80
CA ILE A 313 -3.31 -0.69 -11.98
C ILE A 313 -3.79 -1.29 -10.67
N THR A 314 -5.09 -1.50 -10.59
CA THR A 314 -5.77 -2.17 -9.47
C THR A 314 -5.66 -3.68 -9.63
N THR A 315 -4.50 -4.25 -9.31
CA THR A 315 -4.43 -5.71 -9.16
C THR A 315 -5.03 -6.13 -7.83
N TRP A 316 -6.04 -6.99 -7.89
CA TRP A 316 -6.63 -7.66 -6.74
C TRP A 316 -5.64 -8.71 -6.22
N SER A 317 -5.10 -8.49 -5.02
CA SER A 317 -4.28 -9.49 -4.33
C SER A 317 -5.12 -10.13 -3.22
N GLY A 318 -5.45 -11.41 -3.40
CA GLY A 318 -5.95 -12.39 -2.42
C GLY A 318 -6.93 -11.91 -1.35
N SER A 319 -8.19 -12.34 -1.44
CA SER A 319 -9.17 -12.25 -0.35
C SER A 319 -8.66 -13.04 0.87
N GLY A 320 -8.37 -12.35 1.97
CA GLY A 320 -8.16 -12.99 3.26
C GLY A 320 -9.50 -13.05 4.00
N TYR A 321 -9.81 -14.15 4.68
CA TYR A 321 -10.96 -14.19 5.58
C TYR A 321 -10.50 -13.81 6.99
N GLU A 322 -11.19 -12.86 7.61
CA GLU A 322 -10.98 -12.51 9.01
C GLU A 322 -12.00 -13.22 9.89
N ASP A 323 -11.50 -13.95 10.88
CA ASP A 323 -12.29 -14.75 11.81
C ASP A 323 -12.94 -13.88 12.90
N LEU A 324 -14.28 -13.86 12.96
CA LEU A 324 -15.07 -13.08 13.92
C LEU A 324 -15.64 -13.93 15.07
N TYR A 325 -15.25 -15.20 15.20
CA TYR A 325 -15.78 -16.11 16.23
C TYR A 325 -15.56 -15.59 17.66
N ARG A 326 -14.50 -14.81 17.90
CA ARG A 326 -14.14 -14.28 19.23
C ARG A 326 -15.22 -13.40 19.82
N ILE A 327 -15.90 -12.61 18.98
CA ILE A 327 -16.97 -11.71 19.42
C ILE A 327 -18.12 -12.51 20.01
N TYR A 328 -18.60 -13.52 19.28
CA TYR A 328 -19.70 -14.39 19.72
C TYR A 328 -19.29 -15.29 20.90
N LEU A 329 -18.02 -15.70 20.96
CA LEU A 329 -17.49 -16.44 22.10
C LEU A 329 -17.54 -15.61 23.39
N TYR A 330 -17.15 -14.34 23.36
CA TYR A 330 -17.23 -13.46 24.53
C TYR A 330 -18.67 -13.28 25.03
N TRP A 331 -19.62 -13.09 24.11
CA TRP A 331 -21.04 -13.04 24.48
C TRP A 331 -21.54 -14.36 25.07
N GLY A 332 -21.14 -15.50 24.50
CA GLY A 332 -21.46 -16.83 25.06
C GLY A 332 -20.93 -17.01 26.48
N VAL A 333 -19.69 -16.61 26.76
CA VAL A 333 -19.10 -16.64 28.10
C VAL A 333 -19.84 -15.73 29.07
N ILE A 334 -20.22 -14.52 28.65
CA ILE A 334 -20.99 -13.58 29.49
C ILE A 334 -22.34 -14.20 29.88
N PHE A 335 -23.09 -14.73 28.92
CA PHE A 335 -24.38 -15.36 29.21
C PHE A 335 -24.24 -16.61 30.07
N PHE A 336 -23.18 -17.39 29.88
CA PHE A 336 -22.88 -18.55 30.71
C PHE A 336 -22.58 -18.16 32.17
N LEU A 337 -21.78 -17.12 32.39
CA LEU A 337 -21.49 -16.61 33.73
C LEU A 337 -22.73 -16.01 34.38
N LEU A 338 -23.53 -15.26 33.62
CA LEU A 338 -24.82 -14.73 34.08
C LEU A 338 -25.76 -15.86 34.50
N TRP A 339 -25.85 -16.91 33.70
CA TRP A 339 -26.66 -18.09 34.04
C TRP A 339 -26.20 -18.74 35.36
N ASN A 340 -24.89 -18.91 35.56
CA ASN A 340 -24.34 -19.42 36.81
C ASN A 340 -24.64 -18.49 37.99
N ALA A 341 -24.53 -17.17 37.82
CA ALA A 341 -24.87 -16.21 38.88
C ALA A 341 -26.37 -16.25 39.25
N ILE A 342 -27.24 -16.36 38.25
CA ILE A 342 -28.70 -16.45 38.43
C ILE A 342 -29.09 -17.73 39.18
N ARG A 343 -28.35 -18.83 38.98
CA ARG A 343 -28.55 -20.08 39.73
C ARG A 343 -28.35 -19.93 41.24
N PHE A 344 -27.46 -19.03 41.67
CA PHE A 344 -27.24 -18.72 43.09
C PHE A 344 -28.27 -17.74 43.66
N THR A 345 -29.19 -17.20 42.85
CA THR A 345 -30.20 -16.24 43.28
C THR A 345 -31.56 -16.89 43.54
N PHE A 346 -32.49 -16.14 44.12
CA PHE A 346 -33.89 -16.56 44.41
C PHE A 346 -34.72 -16.92 43.16
N LEU A 347 -34.16 -16.69 41.97
CA LEU A 347 -34.78 -16.99 40.68
C LEU A 347 -34.67 -18.47 40.30
N ASN A 348 -33.79 -19.22 40.97
CA ASN A 348 -33.59 -20.64 40.71
C ASN A 348 -34.62 -21.49 41.46
N ASN A 349 -35.19 -22.49 40.78
CA ASN A 349 -36.16 -23.39 41.37
C ASN A 349 -35.45 -24.62 41.96
N TYR A 350 -34.91 -24.49 43.17
CA TYR A 350 -34.23 -25.57 43.91
C TYR A 350 -35.10 -26.82 44.16
N LEU A 351 -36.41 -26.75 43.88
CA LEU A 351 -37.34 -27.87 44.01
C LEU A 351 -37.60 -28.63 42.70
N GLU A 352 -37.14 -28.11 41.55
CA GLU A 352 -37.33 -28.75 40.22
C GLU A 352 -36.04 -29.17 39.51
N ASP A 353 -34.89 -28.60 39.85
CA ASP A 353 -33.56 -29.02 39.38
C ASP A 353 -32.88 -29.86 40.46
#